data_AF-E1X290-F1
#
_entry.id   AF-E1X290-F1
#
_cell.length_a   1.000
_cell.length_b   1.000
_cell.length_c   1.000
_cell.angle_alpha   90.00
_cell.angle_beta   90.00
_cell.angle_gamma   90.00
#
_symmetry.space_group_name_H-M   'P 1'
#
loop_
_entity.id
_entity.type
_entity.pdbx_description
1 polymer ?
#
loop_
_entity_poly.entity_id
_entity_poly.type
_entity_poly.pdbx_seq_one_letter_code
_entity_poly.pdbx_strand_id
1 'polypeptide(L)'
;MRVVSLFFLLLFSINSSAVNIPEVNEFDIRYYHPESYGLKDLVFEVRVSNLVETLNKRQSFGKIEDLYFKVYWMFPGQYQIEVNGFPKGFEEVKYQLKQMIKNRLDFVVPLKLAPRVRSYELSYFKTSSGKGVRGKDRTGTRPVSEIQLKFKSNGMLEEFKTFSPTGVNSSTFDLGVKGWSNNKWVVDKMTIKLIQGVQLTTIENEFEYKSYNGFGFPEKVDIKTTQEIVTNNEKNKPNKRTVNSTIEFSKYEVNTGKAMRFMTKGIKK
;
A
#
# COMPACT_ATOMS: atom_id res chain seq x y z
N MET A 1 -9.61 -56.24 -18.95
CA MET A 1 -9.28 -55.51 -17.70
C MET A 1 -8.32 -54.31 -17.89
N ARG A 2 -8.36 -53.56 -19.02
CA ARG A 2 -7.54 -52.34 -19.18
C ARG A 2 -8.36 -51.04 -19.20
N VAL A 3 -9.65 -51.13 -19.52
CA VAL A 3 -10.56 -49.96 -19.60
C VAL A 3 -11.06 -49.51 -18.22
N VAL A 4 -11.24 -50.45 -17.28
CA VAL A 4 -11.68 -50.15 -15.90
C VAL A 4 -10.60 -49.39 -15.11
N SER A 5 -9.31 -49.62 -15.42
CA SER A 5 -8.21 -48.92 -14.75
C SER A 5 -8.05 -47.47 -15.21
N LEU A 6 -8.48 -47.14 -16.44
CA LEU A 6 -8.43 -45.76 -16.95
C LEU A 6 -9.53 -44.88 -16.32
N PHE A 7 -10.69 -45.48 -16.02
CA PHE A 7 -11.81 -44.78 -15.39
C PHE A 7 -11.53 -44.46 -13.90
N PHE A 8 -10.73 -45.30 -13.22
CA PHE A 8 -10.28 -45.05 -11.85
C PHE A 8 -9.21 -43.96 -11.74
N LEU A 9 -8.39 -43.75 -12.79
CA LEU A 9 -7.39 -42.67 -12.83
C LEU A 9 -8.01 -41.29 -13.12
N LEU A 10 -9.14 -41.24 -13.84
CA LEU A 10 -9.88 -40.00 -14.12
C LEU A 10 -10.67 -39.47 -12.90
N LEU A 11 -11.01 -40.34 -11.94
CA LEU A 11 -11.72 -39.94 -10.72
C LEU A 11 -10.82 -39.26 -9.67
N PHE A 12 -9.49 -39.35 -9.80
CA PHE A 12 -8.54 -38.65 -8.92
C PHE A 12 -8.17 -37.23 -9.39
N SER A 13 -8.74 -36.76 -10.51
CA SER A 13 -8.40 -35.46 -11.08
C SER A 13 -9.26 -34.29 -10.58
N ILE A 14 -10.09 -34.48 -9.56
CA ILE A 14 -11.07 -33.46 -9.15
C ILE A 14 -10.84 -33.01 -7.70
N ASN A 15 -10.71 -31.68 -7.57
CA ASN A 15 -10.68 -30.86 -6.35
C ASN A 15 -9.31 -30.53 -5.73
N SER A 16 -8.42 -29.92 -6.54
CA SER A 16 -7.65 -28.78 -6.01
C SER A 16 -8.55 -27.56 -5.93
N SER A 17 -9.59 -27.62 -5.09
CA SER A 17 -10.35 -26.42 -4.73
C SER A 17 -9.41 -25.56 -3.91
N ALA A 18 -8.97 -24.43 -4.47
CA ALA A 18 -8.26 -23.43 -3.70
C ALA A 18 -9.07 -23.16 -2.42
N VAL A 19 -8.44 -23.33 -1.26
CA VAL A 19 -9.10 -23.14 0.03
C VAL A 19 -9.68 -21.72 0.03
N ASN A 20 -11.01 -21.61 0.04
CA ASN A 20 -11.66 -20.32 0.21
C ASN A 20 -11.40 -19.88 1.65
N ILE A 21 -10.61 -18.81 1.81
CA ILE A 21 -10.30 -18.23 3.10
C ILE A 21 -11.20 -17.01 3.30
N PRO A 22 -12.34 -17.16 3.99
CA PRO A 22 -13.34 -16.09 4.13
C PRO A 22 -12.76 -14.84 4.79
N GLU A 23 -11.80 -14.96 5.71
CA GLU A 23 -11.25 -13.82 6.47
C GLU A 23 -10.67 -12.73 5.56
N VAL A 24 -10.07 -13.11 4.43
CA VAL A 24 -9.53 -12.18 3.45
C VAL A 24 -10.64 -11.35 2.80
N ASN A 25 -11.74 -12.00 2.42
CA ASN A 25 -12.88 -11.34 1.78
C ASN A 25 -13.70 -10.52 2.80
N GLU A 26 -13.86 -11.04 4.02
CA GLU A 26 -14.53 -10.34 5.11
C GLU A 26 -13.79 -9.08 5.50
N PHE A 27 -12.45 -9.11 5.53
CA PHE A 27 -11.65 -7.91 5.74
C PHE A 27 -11.97 -6.84 4.70
N ASP A 28 -11.97 -7.19 3.40
CA ASP A 28 -12.29 -6.23 2.32
C ASP A 28 -13.71 -5.65 2.43
N ILE A 29 -14.66 -6.42 2.98
CA ILE A 29 -16.03 -5.95 3.22
C ILE A 29 -16.08 -4.98 4.41
N ARG A 30 -15.27 -5.21 5.46
CA ARG A 30 -15.30 -4.45 6.71
C ARG A 30 -14.31 -3.28 6.71
N TYR A 31 -13.36 -3.27 5.78
CA TYR A 31 -12.41 -2.19 5.58
C TYR A 31 -13.00 -1.07 4.71
N TYR A 32 -12.62 0.17 4.98
CA TYR A 32 -13.12 1.33 4.25
C TYR A 32 -12.47 1.43 2.87
N HIS A 33 -13.28 1.18 1.83
CA HIS A 33 -12.92 1.44 0.45
C HIS A 33 -13.87 2.50 -0.12
N PRO A 34 -13.40 3.74 -0.40
CA PRO A 34 -14.29 4.83 -0.83
C PRO A 34 -15.02 4.52 -2.14
N GLU A 35 -14.42 3.70 -3.01
CA GLU A 35 -15.03 3.21 -4.26
C GLU A 35 -16.36 2.46 -4.01
N SER A 36 -16.44 1.72 -2.89
CA SER A 36 -17.65 0.96 -2.52
C SER A 36 -18.81 1.87 -2.09
N TYR A 37 -18.52 3.15 -1.87
CA TYR A 37 -19.48 4.19 -1.49
C TYR A 37 -19.73 5.22 -2.60
N GLY A 38 -19.33 4.90 -3.84
CA GLY A 38 -19.63 5.72 -5.01
C GLY A 38 -18.54 6.72 -5.39
N LEU A 39 -17.32 6.60 -4.87
CA LEU A 39 -16.18 7.33 -5.42
C LEU A 39 -15.87 6.83 -6.84
N LYS A 40 -15.97 7.72 -7.83
CA LYS A 40 -15.72 7.42 -9.25
C LYS A 40 -14.61 8.27 -9.86
N ASP A 41 -14.44 9.49 -9.37
CA ASP A 41 -13.48 10.48 -9.86
C ASP A 41 -12.94 11.27 -8.66
N LEU A 42 -11.62 11.44 -8.61
CA LEU A 42 -10.95 12.14 -7.51
C LEU A 42 -9.76 12.95 -8.06
N VAL A 43 -9.67 14.21 -7.65
CA VAL A 43 -8.48 15.04 -7.86
C VAL A 43 -8.00 15.58 -6.52
N PHE A 44 -6.70 15.59 -6.28
CA PHE A 44 -6.11 16.16 -5.07
C PHE A 44 -4.66 16.56 -5.28
N GLU A 45 -4.14 17.38 -4.38
CA GLU A 45 -2.75 17.78 -4.34
C GLU A 45 -2.01 17.09 -3.20
N VAL A 46 -0.76 16.71 -3.43
CA VAL A 46 0.14 16.10 -2.44
C VAL A 46 1.39 16.96 -2.29
N ARG A 47 1.77 17.22 -1.04
CA ARG A 47 3.01 17.91 -0.66
C ARG A 47 3.81 17.02 0.28
N VAL A 48 5.12 17.02 0.14
CA VAL A 48 6.03 16.22 0.97
C VAL A 48 7.02 17.16 1.64
N SER A 49 7.05 17.15 2.97
CA SER A 49 7.97 18.00 3.71
C SER A 49 9.43 17.62 3.43
N ASN A 50 10.33 18.61 3.52
CA ASN A 50 11.77 18.49 3.27
C ASN A 50 12.17 18.11 1.83
N LEU A 51 11.23 17.84 0.91
CA LEU A 51 11.54 17.43 -0.46
C LEU A 51 12.17 18.58 -1.26
N VAL A 52 11.59 19.78 -1.21
CA VAL A 52 12.13 20.97 -1.89
C VAL A 52 13.55 21.28 -1.43
N GLU A 53 13.76 21.31 -0.11
CA GLU A 53 15.09 21.54 0.48
C GLU A 53 16.10 20.47 0.04
N THR A 54 15.70 19.20 0.03
CA THR A 54 16.55 18.08 -0.39
C THR A 54 16.94 18.18 -1.86
N LEU A 55 16.01 18.58 -2.73
CA LEU A 55 16.29 18.75 -4.16
C LEU A 55 17.18 19.95 -4.43
N ASN A 56 16.94 21.08 -3.75
CA ASN A 56 17.77 22.29 -3.89
C ASN A 56 19.21 22.07 -3.40
N LYS A 57 19.43 21.25 -2.36
CA LYS A 57 20.78 20.88 -1.90
C LYS A 57 21.62 20.14 -2.95
N ARG A 58 20.99 19.49 -3.92
CA ARG A 58 21.69 18.80 -5.03
C ARG A 58 22.17 19.77 -6.13
N GLN A 59 21.75 21.04 -6.09
CA GLN A 59 22.12 22.17 -6.98
C GLN A 59 22.03 21.96 -8.51
N SER A 60 21.55 20.81 -9.00
CA SER A 60 21.54 20.46 -10.42
C SER A 60 20.29 20.87 -11.20
N PHE A 61 19.27 21.42 -10.54
CA PHE A 61 17.95 21.64 -11.14
C PHE A 61 17.55 23.13 -11.25
N GLY A 62 18.36 24.05 -10.71
CA GLY A 62 17.91 25.42 -10.43
C GLY A 62 17.13 25.52 -9.11
N LYS A 63 16.60 26.71 -8.81
CA LYS A 63 15.89 26.97 -7.55
C LYS A 63 14.43 26.49 -7.66
N ILE A 64 14.06 25.52 -6.84
CA ILE A 64 12.68 25.05 -6.67
C ILE A 64 12.10 25.76 -5.45
N GLU A 65 10.98 26.47 -5.61
CA GLU A 65 10.33 27.19 -4.50
C GLU A 65 9.09 26.46 -4.00
N ASP A 66 8.24 26.02 -4.91
CA ASP A 66 7.01 25.31 -4.60
C ASP A 66 6.88 24.03 -5.42
N LEU A 67 7.05 22.86 -4.80
CA LEU A 67 6.88 21.56 -5.44
C LEU A 67 5.67 20.84 -4.85
N TYR A 68 4.73 20.49 -5.71
CA TYR A 68 3.57 19.67 -5.33
C TYR A 68 3.17 18.72 -6.47
N PHE A 69 2.44 17.69 -6.11
CA PHE A 69 1.95 16.69 -7.04
C PHE A 69 0.45 16.84 -7.18
N LYS A 70 -0.04 16.87 -8.41
CA LYS A 70 -1.48 16.82 -8.66
C LYS A 70 -1.85 15.43 -9.13
N VAL A 71 -2.69 14.76 -8.36
CA VAL A 71 -3.13 13.39 -8.64
C VAL A 71 -4.53 13.44 -9.22
N TYR A 72 -4.71 12.77 -10.35
CA TYR A 72 -5.99 12.50 -10.96
C TYR A 72 -6.22 11.00 -10.82
N TRP A 73 -7.35 10.62 -10.26
CA TRP A 73 -7.71 9.22 -10.05
C TRP A 73 -9.14 8.98 -10.56
N MET A 74 -9.35 7.82 -11.20
CA MET A 74 -10.61 7.42 -11.78
C MET A 74 -10.85 5.93 -11.54
N PHE A 75 -12.08 5.59 -11.17
CA PHE A 75 -12.50 4.22 -11.01
C PHE A 75 -12.58 3.49 -12.36
N PRO A 76 -12.12 2.23 -12.48
CA PRO A 76 -11.44 1.43 -11.47
C PRO A 76 -9.90 1.61 -11.51
N GLY A 77 -9.32 2.17 -10.44
CA GLY A 77 -7.87 2.16 -10.19
C GLY A 77 -6.97 2.91 -11.19
N GLN A 78 -7.52 3.63 -12.17
CA GLN A 78 -6.73 4.43 -13.11
C GLN A 78 -6.26 5.72 -12.44
N TYR A 79 -5.02 6.12 -12.68
CA TYR A 79 -4.51 7.38 -12.16
C TYR A 79 -3.44 7.99 -13.04
N GLN A 80 -3.27 9.30 -12.92
CA GLN A 80 -2.17 10.08 -13.50
C GLN A 80 -1.65 11.06 -12.45
N ILE A 81 -0.35 11.31 -12.47
CA ILE A 81 0.33 12.22 -11.54
C ILE A 81 1.06 13.28 -12.36
N GLU A 82 0.73 14.54 -12.10
CA GLU A 82 1.47 15.70 -12.59
C GLU A 82 2.41 16.21 -11.50
N VAL A 83 3.63 16.58 -11.90
CA VAL A 83 4.61 17.22 -11.02
C VAL A 83 4.59 18.71 -11.34
N ASN A 84 4.18 19.53 -10.38
CA ASN A 84 4.04 20.97 -10.56
C ASN A 84 5.14 21.71 -9.80
N GLY A 85 5.61 22.82 -10.40
CA GLY A 85 6.67 23.66 -9.83
C GLY A 85 8.08 23.05 -9.89
N PHE A 86 8.25 21.95 -10.61
CA PHE A 86 9.56 21.46 -11.01
C PHE A 86 9.97 22.07 -12.37
N PRO A 87 11.24 22.45 -12.55
CA PRO A 87 11.78 22.98 -13.81
C PRO A 87 11.46 22.14 -15.05
N LYS A 88 11.40 22.79 -16.22
CA LYS A 88 11.24 22.09 -17.51
C LYS A 88 12.46 21.18 -17.76
N GLY A 89 12.24 20.07 -18.47
CA GLY A 89 13.24 19.00 -18.63
C GLY A 89 13.25 17.98 -17.48
N PHE A 90 14.34 17.22 -17.35
CA PHE A 90 14.59 16.23 -16.29
C PHE A 90 13.47 15.17 -16.15
N GLU A 91 13.04 14.60 -17.26
CA GLU A 91 11.92 13.64 -17.28
C GLU A 91 12.18 12.41 -16.41
N GLU A 92 13.43 11.97 -16.28
CA GLU A 92 13.80 10.87 -15.38
C GLU A 92 13.56 11.23 -13.90
N VAL A 93 13.94 12.44 -13.47
CA VAL A 93 13.73 12.90 -12.10
C VAL A 93 12.24 13.07 -11.82
N LYS A 94 11.49 13.66 -12.76
CA LYS A 94 10.03 13.76 -12.64
C LYS A 94 9.40 12.38 -12.54
N TYR A 95 9.85 11.41 -13.33
CA TYR A 95 9.38 10.04 -13.26
C TYR A 95 9.65 9.43 -11.88
N GLN A 96 10.86 9.58 -11.33
CA GLN A 96 11.20 9.11 -9.98
C GLN A 96 10.30 9.77 -8.91
N LEU A 97 10.07 11.08 -9.00
CA LEU A 97 9.18 11.82 -8.10
C LEU A 97 7.73 11.30 -8.19
N LYS A 98 7.24 10.98 -9.41
CA LYS A 98 5.92 10.36 -9.59
C LYS A 98 5.86 8.96 -8.97
N GLN A 99 6.90 8.13 -9.11
CA GLN A 99 6.93 6.80 -8.48
C GLN A 99 6.91 6.87 -6.95
N MET A 100 7.56 7.88 -6.37
CA MET A 100 7.51 8.12 -4.92
C MET A 100 6.07 8.33 -4.43
N ILE A 101 5.28 9.15 -5.14
CA ILE A 101 3.88 9.41 -4.79
C ILE A 101 2.96 8.25 -5.14
N LYS A 102 3.20 7.56 -6.26
CA LYS A 102 2.45 6.37 -6.67
C LYS A 102 2.34 5.36 -5.53
N ASN A 103 3.45 5.08 -4.85
CA ASN A 103 3.51 4.12 -3.74
C ASN A 103 2.82 4.61 -2.45
N ARG A 104 2.17 5.78 -2.49
CA ARG A 104 1.41 6.39 -1.39
C ARG A 104 -0.06 6.62 -1.75
N LEU A 105 -0.47 6.31 -2.99
CA LEU A 105 -1.87 6.43 -3.41
C LEU A 105 -2.80 5.49 -2.62
N ASP A 106 -2.28 4.35 -2.18
CA ASP A 106 -2.98 3.40 -1.31
C ASP A 106 -3.41 4.02 0.03
N PHE A 107 -2.84 5.16 0.44
CA PHE A 107 -3.28 5.89 1.63
C PHE A 107 -4.60 6.62 1.41
N VAL A 108 -4.89 7.02 0.16
CA VAL A 108 -6.07 7.79 -0.22
C VAL A 108 -7.17 6.86 -0.72
N VAL A 109 -6.82 5.92 -1.60
CA VAL A 109 -7.73 4.91 -2.13
C VAL A 109 -7.10 3.53 -1.89
N PRO A 110 -7.38 2.91 -0.73
CA PRO A 110 -6.76 1.65 -0.36
C PRO A 110 -7.17 0.50 -1.28
N LEU A 111 -6.18 -0.30 -1.68
CA LEU A 111 -6.40 -1.51 -2.46
C LEU A 111 -6.98 -2.63 -1.59
N LYS A 112 -7.91 -3.39 -2.18
CA LYS A 112 -8.46 -4.61 -1.59
C LYS A 112 -7.38 -5.67 -1.37
N LEU A 113 -7.48 -6.42 -0.27
CA LEU A 113 -6.57 -7.49 0.11
C LEU A 113 -6.77 -8.74 -0.77
N ALA A 114 -8.01 -9.13 -1.06
CA ALA A 114 -8.30 -10.35 -1.81
C ALA A 114 -7.60 -10.41 -3.18
N PRO A 115 -7.63 -9.36 -4.02
CA PRO A 115 -6.88 -9.33 -5.28
C PRO A 115 -5.37 -9.47 -5.09
N ARG A 116 -4.80 -8.95 -3.98
CA ARG A 116 -3.35 -8.99 -3.72
C ARG A 116 -2.85 -10.40 -3.37
N VAL A 117 -3.72 -11.23 -2.82
CA VAL A 117 -3.35 -12.57 -2.33
C VAL A 117 -3.90 -13.71 -3.18
N ARG A 118 -4.80 -13.42 -4.13
CA ARG A 118 -5.49 -14.40 -5.00
C ARG A 118 -4.56 -15.37 -5.71
N SER A 119 -3.36 -14.92 -6.07
CA SER A 119 -2.40 -15.70 -6.82
C SER A 119 -1.49 -16.60 -5.98
N TYR A 120 -1.63 -16.55 -4.65
CA TYR A 120 -0.90 -17.42 -3.75
C TYR A 120 -1.76 -18.63 -3.39
N GLU A 121 -1.13 -19.77 -3.15
CA GLU A 121 -1.80 -20.90 -2.55
C GLU A 121 -1.96 -20.63 -1.05
N LEU A 122 -3.20 -20.39 -0.63
CA LEU A 122 -3.50 -20.00 0.73
C LEU A 122 -3.79 -21.21 1.64
N SER A 123 -3.29 -21.14 2.87
CA SER A 123 -3.49 -22.13 3.92
C SER A 123 -3.56 -21.44 5.29
N TYR A 124 -4.23 -22.08 6.26
CA TYR A 124 -4.23 -21.58 7.63
C TYR A 124 -2.95 -21.96 8.39
N PHE A 125 -2.55 -21.12 9.33
CA PHE A 125 -1.57 -21.45 10.35
C PHE A 125 -2.03 -20.94 11.72
N LYS A 126 -1.60 -21.62 12.79
CA LYS A 126 -1.97 -21.23 14.17
C LYS A 126 -1.24 -19.95 14.56
N THR A 127 -1.98 -19.01 15.15
CA THR A 127 -1.43 -17.82 15.82
C THR A 127 -1.93 -17.78 17.26
N SER A 128 -1.25 -17.03 18.13
CA SER A 128 -1.66 -16.83 19.51
C SER A 128 -2.87 -15.88 19.67
N SER A 129 -3.06 -14.96 18.72
CA SER A 129 -4.02 -13.84 18.79
C SER A 129 -5.27 -14.00 17.92
N GLY A 130 -5.40 -15.09 17.15
CA GLY A 130 -6.53 -15.29 16.25
C GLY A 130 -6.26 -16.32 15.14
N LYS A 131 -6.57 -15.94 13.91
CA LYS A 131 -6.38 -16.78 12.72
C LYS A 131 -5.21 -16.26 11.88
N GLY A 132 -4.31 -17.17 11.49
CA GLY A 132 -3.22 -16.89 10.57
C GLY A 132 -3.51 -17.46 9.19
N VAL A 133 -3.23 -16.69 8.15
CA VAL A 133 -3.32 -17.11 6.75
C VAL A 133 -1.95 -16.98 6.10
N ARG A 134 -1.42 -18.08 5.58
CA ARG A 134 -0.16 -18.14 4.85
C ARG A 134 -0.45 -18.37 3.37
N GLY A 135 0.17 -17.60 2.50
CA GLY A 135 0.14 -17.80 1.05
C GLY A 135 1.53 -18.11 0.52
N LYS A 136 1.69 -19.18 -0.27
CA LYS A 136 2.97 -19.52 -0.92
C LYS A 136 2.88 -19.37 -2.44
N ASP A 137 3.95 -18.87 -3.05
CA ASP A 137 4.11 -18.89 -4.50
C ASP A 137 4.59 -20.27 -4.95
N ARG A 138 3.69 -21.04 -5.58
CA ARG A 138 4.05 -22.35 -6.14
C ARG A 138 4.93 -22.26 -7.38
N THR A 139 4.90 -21.13 -8.09
CA THR A 139 5.64 -20.97 -9.34
C THR A 139 7.12 -20.70 -9.11
N GLY A 140 7.48 -20.16 -7.94
CA GLY A 140 8.83 -19.70 -7.62
C GLY A 140 9.30 -18.52 -8.47
N THR A 141 8.40 -17.90 -9.24
CA THR A 141 8.73 -16.80 -10.16
C THR A 141 8.42 -15.43 -9.57
N ARG A 142 7.68 -15.38 -8.47
CA ARG A 142 7.27 -14.12 -7.86
C ARG A 142 8.39 -13.50 -7.03
N PRO A 143 8.54 -12.17 -7.05
CA PRO A 143 9.46 -11.47 -6.16
C PRO A 143 9.17 -11.71 -4.67
N VAL A 144 7.90 -11.95 -4.33
CA VAL A 144 7.46 -12.32 -2.98
C VAL A 144 7.09 -13.81 -3.01
N SER A 145 7.85 -14.62 -2.29
CA SER A 145 7.72 -16.08 -2.28
C SER A 145 6.68 -16.56 -1.27
N GLU A 146 6.51 -15.84 -0.17
CA GLU A 146 5.54 -16.16 0.87
C GLU A 146 4.91 -14.88 1.44
N ILE A 147 3.63 -14.98 1.78
CA ILE A 147 2.88 -13.99 2.55
C ILE A 147 2.32 -14.63 3.82
N GLN A 148 2.23 -13.86 4.89
CA GLN A 148 1.55 -14.23 6.12
C GLN A 148 0.66 -13.07 6.56
N LEU A 149 -0.60 -13.35 6.79
CA LEU A 149 -1.60 -12.44 7.32
C LEU A 149 -1.99 -12.94 8.71
N LYS A 150 -2.07 -12.03 9.68
CA LYS A 150 -2.64 -12.33 11.00
C LYS A 150 -3.87 -11.46 11.20
N PHE A 151 -4.96 -12.09 11.61
CA PHE A 151 -6.20 -11.43 11.93
C PHE A 151 -6.48 -11.55 13.43
N LYS A 152 -6.96 -10.46 14.03
CA LYS A 152 -7.55 -10.47 15.37
C LYS A 152 -8.83 -11.32 15.36
N SER A 153 -9.30 -11.71 16.54
CA SER A 153 -10.55 -12.48 16.71
C SER A 153 -11.78 -11.81 16.08
N ASN A 154 -11.81 -10.48 16.00
CA ASN A 154 -12.88 -9.71 15.38
C ASN A 154 -12.75 -9.55 13.84
N GLY A 155 -11.75 -10.17 13.22
CA GLY A 155 -11.50 -10.12 11.77
C GLY A 155 -10.65 -8.95 11.29
N MET A 156 -10.20 -8.05 12.18
CA MET A 156 -9.27 -6.98 11.82
C MET A 156 -7.91 -7.53 11.41
N LEU A 157 -7.35 -7.05 10.31
CA LEU A 157 -5.97 -7.37 9.93
C LEU A 157 -5.00 -6.71 10.92
N GLU A 158 -4.20 -7.53 11.61
CA GLU A 158 -3.21 -7.12 12.59
C GLU A 158 -1.83 -6.98 11.95
N GLU A 159 -1.43 -7.98 11.16
CA GLU A 159 -0.10 -8.04 10.52
C GLU A 159 -0.22 -8.55 9.09
N PHE A 160 0.49 -7.90 8.16
CA PHE A 160 0.78 -8.40 6.83
C PHE A 160 2.30 -8.49 6.66
N LYS A 161 2.82 -9.71 6.64
CA LYS A 161 4.22 -10.03 6.44
C LYS A 161 4.44 -10.64 5.05
N THR A 162 5.49 -10.22 4.37
CA THR A 162 5.93 -10.74 3.08
C THR A 162 7.40 -11.16 3.16
N PHE A 163 7.73 -12.27 2.50
CA PHE A 163 9.06 -12.82 2.42
C PHE A 163 9.52 -12.80 0.96
N SER A 164 10.74 -12.30 0.74
CA SER A 164 11.42 -12.32 -0.54
C SER A 164 12.87 -12.75 -0.35
N PRO A 165 13.60 -13.14 -1.42
CA PRO A 165 15.03 -13.41 -1.33
C PRO A 165 15.84 -12.24 -0.78
N THR A 166 15.36 -11.01 -1.00
CA THR A 166 16.02 -9.77 -0.58
C THR A 166 15.72 -9.36 0.85
N GLY A 167 14.79 -10.02 1.54
CA GLY A 167 14.44 -9.68 2.91
C GLY A 167 13.01 -9.97 3.33
N VAL A 168 12.65 -9.44 4.48
CA VAL A 168 11.33 -9.59 5.09
C VAL A 168 10.74 -8.22 5.32
N ASN A 169 9.49 -8.04 4.91
CA ASN A 169 8.71 -6.84 5.22
C ASN A 169 7.52 -7.24 6.08
N SER A 170 7.33 -6.60 7.24
CA SER A 170 6.14 -6.76 8.07
C SER A 170 5.45 -5.42 8.26
N SER A 171 4.16 -5.35 7.97
CA SER A 171 3.30 -4.21 8.23
C SER A 171 2.31 -4.56 9.34
N THR A 172 2.26 -3.76 10.39
CA THR A 172 1.27 -3.88 11.47
C THR A 172 0.34 -2.70 11.45
N PHE A 173 -0.95 -2.94 11.69
CA PHE A 173 -2.01 -1.95 11.54
C PHE A 173 -2.74 -1.69 12.85
N ASP A 174 -2.93 -0.42 13.17
CA ASP A 174 -3.92 0.02 14.13
C ASP A 174 -5.14 0.55 13.37
N LEU A 175 -6.28 -0.10 13.60
CA LEU A 175 -7.51 0.11 12.84
C LEU A 175 -8.59 0.66 13.77
N GLY A 176 -9.16 1.80 13.39
CA GLY A 176 -10.27 2.44 14.08
C GLY A 176 -11.52 2.55 13.20
N VAL A 177 -12.58 3.13 13.76
CA VAL A 177 -13.80 3.50 13.03
C VAL A 177 -13.95 5.02 13.13
N LYS A 178 -14.34 5.67 12.04
CA LYS A 178 -14.58 7.12 12.00
C LYS A 178 -16.05 7.38 11.67
N GLY A 179 -16.58 8.52 12.08
CA GLY A 179 -18.01 8.86 11.85
C GLY A 179 -18.42 8.83 10.36
N TRP A 180 -17.49 9.14 9.46
CA TRP A 180 -17.69 9.11 8.01
C TRP A 180 -17.44 7.74 7.37
N SER A 181 -16.92 6.75 8.11
CA SER A 181 -16.51 5.47 7.53
C SER A 181 -17.64 4.43 7.45
N ASN A 182 -18.88 4.78 7.83
CA ASN A 182 -20.03 3.87 7.80
C ASN A 182 -19.78 2.54 8.54
N ASN A 183 -19.23 2.62 9.75
CA ASN A 183 -18.82 1.47 10.57
C ASN A 183 -17.75 0.57 9.94
N LYS A 184 -16.99 1.08 8.96
CA LYS A 184 -15.83 0.40 8.38
C LYS A 184 -14.54 0.79 9.07
N TRP A 185 -13.59 -0.14 9.04
CA TRP A 185 -12.26 0.06 9.58
C TRP A 185 -11.42 0.98 8.70
N VAL A 186 -10.68 1.86 9.35
CA VAL A 186 -9.77 2.83 8.75
C VAL A 186 -8.43 2.70 9.47
N VAL A 187 -7.32 2.82 8.75
CA VAL A 187 -5.97 2.78 9.35
C VAL A 187 -5.69 4.10 10.05
N ASP A 188 -5.52 4.06 11.37
CA ASP A 188 -5.07 5.20 12.17
C ASP A 188 -3.54 5.26 12.24
N LYS A 189 -2.91 4.08 12.38
CA LYS A 189 -1.46 3.94 12.41
C LYS A 189 -1.01 2.71 11.65
N MET A 190 0.12 2.83 10.95
CA MET A 190 0.76 1.72 10.26
C MET A 190 2.26 1.72 10.53
N THR A 191 2.78 0.62 11.06
CA THR A 191 4.21 0.43 11.27
C THR A 191 4.73 -0.62 10.29
N ILE A 192 5.69 -0.25 9.46
CA ILE A 192 6.34 -1.13 8.50
C ILE A 192 7.77 -1.41 8.97
N LYS A 193 8.15 -2.67 9.06
CA LYS A 193 9.51 -3.12 9.38
C LYS A 193 10.09 -3.87 8.18
N LEU A 194 11.16 -3.34 7.61
CA LEU A 194 11.91 -3.93 6.52
C LEU A 194 13.25 -4.44 7.06
N ILE A 195 13.48 -5.74 6.93
CA ILE A 195 14.73 -6.41 7.31
C ILE A 195 15.42 -6.84 6.02
N GLN A 196 16.62 -6.32 5.77
CA GLN A 196 17.45 -6.65 4.60
C GLN A 196 18.89 -6.89 5.06
N GLY A 197 19.28 -8.17 5.17
CA GLY A 197 20.57 -8.54 5.76
C GLY A 197 20.68 -8.03 7.21
N VAL A 198 21.69 -7.18 7.47
CA VAL A 198 21.93 -6.55 8.79
C VAL A 198 21.16 -5.22 8.97
N GLN A 199 20.50 -4.72 7.93
CA GLN A 199 19.79 -3.45 7.99
C GLN A 199 18.33 -3.66 8.40
N LEU A 200 17.89 -2.90 9.41
CA LEU A 200 16.50 -2.81 9.83
C LEU A 200 16.01 -1.37 9.59
N THR A 201 14.95 -1.24 8.81
CA THR A 201 14.23 0.02 8.61
C THR A 201 12.84 -0.10 9.20
N THR A 202 12.51 0.76 10.15
CA THR A 202 11.16 0.91 10.72
C THR A 202 10.55 2.21 10.21
N ILE A 203 9.36 2.14 9.62
CA ILE A 203 8.60 3.29 9.12
C ILE A 203 7.27 3.32 9.88
N GLU A 204 7.09 4.32 10.72
CA GLU A 204 5.84 4.56 11.44
C GLU A 204 5.06 5.64 10.68
N ASN A 205 3.81 5.35 10.34
CA ASN A 205 2.91 6.26 9.65
C ASN A 205 1.70 6.51 10.55
N GLU A 206 1.37 7.76 10.81
CA GLU A 206 0.21 8.19 11.58
C GLU A 206 -0.70 9.05 10.71
N PHE A 207 -1.98 8.72 10.64
CA PHE A 207 -2.92 9.26 9.67
C PHE A 207 -3.92 10.21 10.33
N GLU A 208 -3.97 11.45 9.84
CA GLU A 208 -5.01 12.41 10.15
C GLU A 208 -5.97 12.50 8.95
N TYR A 209 -7.27 12.37 9.21
CA TYR A 209 -8.30 12.32 8.16
C TYR A 209 -9.25 13.50 8.24
N LYS A 210 -9.81 13.85 7.08
CA LYS A 210 -10.87 14.83 6.95
C LYS A 210 -11.93 14.38 5.95
N SER A 211 -13.17 14.75 6.22
CA SER A 211 -14.31 14.42 5.35
C SER A 211 -14.49 15.48 4.26
N TYR A 212 -14.65 15.01 3.02
CA TYR A 212 -14.94 15.81 1.84
C TYR A 212 -16.11 15.17 1.08
N ASN A 213 -17.22 15.89 0.94
CA ASN A 213 -18.42 15.41 0.25
C ASN A 213 -18.90 14.01 0.71
N GLY A 214 -18.80 13.73 2.02
CA GLY A 214 -19.23 12.44 2.61
C GLY A 214 -18.18 11.32 2.57
N PHE A 215 -17.01 11.56 1.99
CA PHE A 215 -15.89 10.61 1.96
C PHE A 215 -14.78 11.06 2.90
N GLY A 216 -14.21 10.16 3.68
CA GLY A 216 -12.97 10.44 4.42
C GLY A 216 -11.73 10.20 3.57
N PHE A 217 -10.82 11.16 3.58
CA PHE A 217 -9.50 11.08 2.96
C PHE A 217 -8.43 11.56 3.95
N PRO A 218 -7.18 11.08 3.84
CA PRO A 218 -6.10 11.62 4.66
C PRO A 218 -5.91 13.10 4.33
N GLU A 219 -5.75 13.94 5.35
CA GLU A 219 -5.30 15.33 5.22
C GLU A 219 -3.79 15.40 5.44
N LYS A 220 -3.28 14.57 6.35
CA LYS A 220 -1.88 14.56 6.74
C LYS A 220 -1.45 13.15 7.15
N VAL A 221 -0.24 12.78 6.78
CA VAL A 221 0.41 11.54 7.21
C VAL A 221 1.79 11.88 7.75
N ASP A 222 1.97 11.75 9.06
CA ASP A 222 3.27 11.89 9.69
C ASP A 222 4.03 10.59 9.59
N ILE A 223 5.26 10.68 9.09
CA ILE A 223 6.12 9.55 8.79
C ILE A 223 7.42 9.69 9.57
N LYS A 224 7.68 8.70 10.42
CA LYS A 224 8.95 8.56 11.11
C LYS A 224 9.68 7.33 10.60
N THR A 225 10.81 7.57 9.95
CA THR A 225 11.67 6.51 9.42
C THR A 225 12.91 6.38 10.29
N THR A 226 13.09 5.21 10.90
CA THR A 226 14.27 4.83 11.66
C THR A 226 15.03 3.76 10.90
N GLN A 227 16.31 3.99 10.63
CA GLN A 227 17.23 3.02 10.03
C GLN A 227 18.30 2.65 11.04
N GLU A 228 18.55 1.35 11.21
CA GLU A 228 19.59 0.83 12.09
C GLU A 228 20.34 -0.33 11.42
N ILE A 229 21.65 -0.41 11.69
CA ILE A 229 22.48 -1.56 11.32
C ILE A 229 22.66 -2.42 12.56
N VAL A 230 22.09 -3.62 12.54
CA VAL A 230 22.15 -4.58 13.64
C VAL A 230 23.47 -5.35 13.50
N THR A 231 24.48 -4.99 14.31
CA THR A 231 25.74 -5.74 14.42
C THR A 231 25.78 -6.48 15.75
N ASN A 232 26.37 -7.68 15.78
CA ASN A 232 26.48 -8.52 16.99
C ASN A 232 27.43 -7.96 18.07
N ASN A 233 28.04 -6.78 17.86
CA ASN A 233 29.02 -6.21 18.79
C ASN A 233 28.34 -5.21 19.72
N GLU A 234 28.01 -5.66 20.94
CA GLU A 234 27.46 -4.85 22.04
C GLU A 234 28.29 -3.60 22.39
N LYS A 235 29.55 -3.52 21.94
CA LYS A 235 30.47 -2.41 22.21
C LYS A 235 30.25 -1.17 21.34
N ASN A 236 29.56 -1.27 20.21
CA ASN A 236 29.27 -0.12 19.35
C ASN A 236 27.77 0.14 19.30
N LYS A 237 27.34 1.32 19.78
CA LYS A 237 25.94 1.75 19.64
C LYS A 237 25.50 1.56 18.19
N PRO A 238 24.35 0.92 17.91
CA PRO A 238 23.88 0.73 16.55
C PRO A 238 23.82 2.10 15.85
N ASN A 239 24.38 2.19 14.66
CA ASN A 239 24.31 3.42 13.86
C ASN A 239 22.85 3.63 13.46
N LYS A 240 22.15 4.44 14.26
CA LYS A 240 20.71 4.67 14.19
C LYS A 240 20.45 6.06 13.66
N ARG A 241 19.79 6.15 12.52
CA ARG A 241 19.34 7.40 11.93
C ARG A 241 17.83 7.46 11.97
N THR A 242 17.28 8.56 12.47
CA THR A 242 15.84 8.82 12.40
C THR A 242 15.58 10.06 11.56
N VAL A 243 14.62 9.97 10.64
CA VAL A 243 14.18 11.06 9.78
C VAL A 243 12.67 11.17 9.91
N ASN A 244 12.19 12.38 10.17
CA ASN A 244 10.77 12.69 10.16
C ASN A 244 10.42 13.40 8.86
N SER A 245 9.27 13.05 8.31
CA SER A 245 8.69 13.71 7.15
C SER A 245 7.18 13.66 7.26
N THR A 246 6.50 14.58 6.60
CA THR A 246 5.04 14.69 6.59
C THR A 246 4.60 14.73 5.15
N ILE A 247 3.55 13.97 4.84
CA ILE A 247 2.85 14.06 3.57
C ILE A 247 1.52 14.75 3.82
N GLU A 248 1.30 15.88 3.15
CA GLU A 248 0.04 16.62 3.22
C GLU A 248 -0.75 16.38 1.95
N PHE A 249 -2.06 16.20 2.12
CA PHE A 249 -3.00 15.99 1.05
C PHE A 249 -4.08 17.06 1.13
N SER A 250 -4.32 17.75 0.02
CA SER A 250 -5.18 18.93 0.03
C SER A 250 -5.95 19.09 -1.28
N LYS A 251 -6.88 20.05 -1.28
CA LYS A 251 -7.71 20.42 -2.44
C LYS A 251 -8.39 19.22 -3.09
N TYR A 252 -9.03 18.39 -2.27
CA TYR A 252 -9.82 17.26 -2.72
C TYR A 252 -11.02 17.73 -3.55
N GLU A 253 -11.13 17.21 -4.76
CA GLU A 253 -12.26 17.40 -5.66
C GLU A 253 -12.90 16.05 -5.97
N VAL A 254 -14.04 15.78 -5.34
CA VAL A 254 -14.69 14.47 -5.36
C VAL A 254 -15.80 14.44 -6.40
N ASN A 255 -15.77 13.45 -7.30
CA ASN A 255 -16.80 13.19 -8.31
C ASN A 255 -17.15 14.41 -9.19
N THR A 256 -16.18 15.28 -9.46
CA THR A 256 -16.38 16.49 -10.28
C THR A 256 -16.26 16.20 -11.79
N GLY A 257 -15.74 15.03 -12.16
CA GLY A 257 -15.43 14.63 -13.52
C GLY A 257 -14.14 15.26 -14.06
N LYS A 258 -13.36 15.92 -13.21
CA LYS A 258 -12.11 16.58 -13.61
C LYS A 258 -11.02 15.57 -13.96
N ALA A 259 -10.87 14.49 -13.21
CA ALA A 259 -9.91 13.44 -13.53
C ALA A 259 -10.27 12.74 -14.84
N MET A 260 -11.56 12.44 -15.04
CA MET A 260 -12.09 11.87 -16.29
C MET A 260 -11.76 12.74 -17.50
N ARG A 261 -12.05 14.04 -17.43
CA ARG A 261 -11.76 14.99 -18.53
C ARG A 261 -10.26 15.10 -18.80
N PHE A 262 -9.44 15.12 -17.76
CA PHE A 262 -7.99 15.22 -17.89
C PHE A 262 -7.40 13.98 -18.60
N MET A 263 -7.72 12.78 -18.11
CA MET A 263 -7.20 11.53 -18.67
C MET A 263 -7.68 11.30 -20.11
N THR A 264 -8.95 11.61 -20.41
CA THR A 264 -9.50 11.43 -21.77
C THR A 264 -8.89 12.40 -22.78
N LYS A 265 -8.61 13.64 -22.37
CA LYS A 265 -7.91 14.62 -23.25
C LYS A 265 -6.45 14.23 -23.49
N GLY A 266 -5.80 13.61 -22.51
CA GLY A 266 -4.43 13.10 -22.63
C GLY A 266 -4.26 11.94 -23.62
N ILE A 267 -5.32 11.19 -23.92
CA ILE A 267 -5.32 10.07 -24.89
C ILE A 267 -5.32 10.56 -26.35
N LYS A 268 -5.68 11.82 -26.62
CA LYS A 268 -5.73 12.40 -27.98
C LYS A 268 -4.41 13.02 -28.47
N LYS A 269 -3.28 12.72 -27.82
CA LYS A 269 -1.94 13.09 -28.28
C LYS A 269 -1.12 11.84 -28.52
#